data_AF-A0A835CKT0-F1
#
_entry.id   AF-A0A835CKT0-F1
#
_cell.length_a   1.000
_cell.length_b   1.000
_cell.length_c   1.000
_cell.angle_alpha   90.00
_cell.angle_beta   90.00
_cell.angle_gamma   90.00
#
_symmetry.space_group_name_H-M   'P 1'
#
loop_
_entity.id
_entity.type
_entity.pdbx_description
1 polymer ?
#
loop_
_entity_poly.entity_id
_entity_poly.type
_entity_poly.pdbx_seq_one_letter_code
_entity_poly.pdbx_strand_id
1 'polypeptide(L)'
;MEALLSQFTFLSDQALQDKTFDPSTIEDLMKLFELESYKAWAAMELEQEKEVEEAEEAMDRAEEYLDSVMESAMDDFRSFEEELERMEKEELERKSAWKGLSSGKVHPS
;
A
#
# COMPACT_ATOMS: atom_id res chain seq x y z
N MET A 1 -9.90 -21.43 23.16
CA MET A 1 -8.96 -20.89 24.17
C MET A 1 -9.59 -20.61 25.54
N GLU A 2 -10.49 -19.61 25.70
CA GLU A 2 -11.01 -19.16 27.01
C GLU A 2 -11.62 -20.26 27.88
N ALA A 3 -12.37 -21.18 27.29
CA ALA A 3 -12.94 -22.32 28.02
C ALA A 3 -11.86 -23.22 28.65
N LEU A 4 -10.72 -23.40 27.97
CA LEU A 4 -9.59 -24.19 28.48
C LEU A 4 -8.89 -23.47 29.63
N LEU A 5 -8.74 -22.14 29.54
CA LEU A 5 -8.19 -21.33 30.64
C LEU A 5 -9.09 -21.38 31.88
N SER A 6 -10.40 -21.24 31.71
CA SER A 6 -11.36 -21.37 32.80
C SER A 6 -11.32 -22.76 33.44
N GLN A 7 -11.19 -23.81 32.64
CA GLN A 7 -11.07 -25.18 33.13
C GLN A 7 -9.74 -25.40 33.86
N PHE A 8 -8.66 -24.80 33.38
CA PHE A 8 -7.35 -24.86 34.02
C PHE A 8 -7.36 -24.20 35.39
N THR A 9 -7.97 -23.02 35.52
CA THR A 9 -8.16 -22.34 36.81
C THR A 9 -8.96 -23.21 37.77
N PHE A 10 -10.08 -23.77 37.31
CA PHE A 10 -10.92 -24.65 38.14
C PHE A 10 -10.16 -25.89 38.65
N LEU A 11 -9.45 -26.61 37.77
CA LEU A 11 -8.69 -27.78 38.16
C LEU A 11 -7.51 -27.42 39.08
N SER A 12 -6.89 -26.26 38.87
CA SER A 12 -5.80 -25.76 39.74
C SER A 12 -6.30 -25.46 41.15
N ASP A 13 -7.47 -24.82 41.27
CA ASP A 13 -8.10 -24.55 42.57
C ASP A 13 -8.49 -25.85 43.28
N GLN A 14 -9.01 -26.83 42.54
CA GLN A 14 -9.36 -28.14 43.07
C GLN A 14 -8.12 -28.89 43.57
N ALA A 15 -7.01 -28.89 42.81
CA ALA A 15 -5.76 -29.55 43.19
C ALA A 15 -5.16 -29.01 44.50
N LEU A 16 -5.42 -27.74 44.84
CA LEU A 16 -4.98 -27.13 46.10
C LEU A 16 -5.80 -27.57 47.31
N GLN A 17 -7.07 -27.93 47.11
CA GLN A 17 -8.03 -28.18 48.19
C GLN A 17 -8.32 -29.68 48.39
N ASP A 18 -8.28 -30.47 47.32
CA ASP A 18 -8.63 -31.90 47.33
C ASP A 18 -7.38 -32.79 47.34
N LYS A 19 -7.19 -33.54 48.43
CA LYS A 19 -6.07 -34.48 48.59
C LYS A 19 -6.19 -35.75 47.75
N THR A 20 -7.38 -36.00 47.19
CA THR A 20 -7.65 -37.15 46.30
C THR A 20 -7.68 -36.76 44.84
N PHE A 21 -7.30 -35.51 44.53
CA PHE A 21 -7.23 -35.00 43.17
C PHE A 21 -6.38 -35.92 42.27
N ASP A 22 -6.89 -36.19 41.07
CA ASP A 22 -6.20 -36.97 40.05
C ASP A 22 -5.41 -36.02 39.11
N PRO A 23 -4.06 -36.02 39.17
CA PRO A 23 -3.24 -35.15 38.35
C PRO A 23 -3.36 -35.40 36.85
N SER A 24 -3.82 -36.59 36.43
CA SER A 24 -3.97 -36.92 35.00
C SER A 24 -4.98 -36.01 34.29
N THR A 25 -5.95 -35.46 35.03
CA THR A 25 -6.95 -34.52 34.51
C THR A 25 -6.34 -33.21 34.02
N ILE A 26 -5.26 -32.74 34.66
CA ILE A 26 -4.51 -31.57 34.20
C ILE A 26 -3.71 -31.92 32.94
N GLU A 27 -3.11 -33.11 32.89
CA GLU A 27 -2.35 -33.55 31.72
C GLU A 27 -3.23 -33.64 30.47
N ASP A 28 -4.43 -34.19 30.60
CA ASP A 28 -5.38 -34.26 29.50
C ASP A 28 -5.85 -32.88 29.05
N LEU A 29 -6.04 -31.95 29.99
CA LEU A 29 -6.32 -30.55 29.66
C LEU A 29 -5.14 -29.88 28.93
N MET A 30 -3.89 -30.17 29.33
CA MET A 30 -2.70 -29.62 28.68
C MET A 30 -2.57 -30.09 27.22
N LYS A 31 -2.91 -31.35 26.93
CA LYS A 31 -2.96 -31.86 25.55
C LYS A 31 -3.97 -31.11 24.68
N LEU A 32 -5.14 -30.78 25.25
CA LEU A 32 -6.14 -29.95 24.56
C LEU A 32 -5.63 -28.52 24.33
N PHE A 33 -4.93 -27.96 25.31
CA PHE A 33 -4.34 -26.62 25.21
C PHE A 33 -3.28 -26.53 24.11
N GLU A 34 -2.38 -27.52 24.06
CA GLU A 34 -1.37 -27.65 23.02
C GLU A 34 -2.01 -27.72 21.63
N LEU A 35 -3.01 -28.60 21.45
CA LEU A 35 -3.72 -28.75 20.18
C LEU A 35 -4.43 -27.46 19.75
N GLU A 36 -5.14 -26.82 20.67
CA GLU A 36 -5.83 -25.56 20.40
C GLU A 36 -4.85 -24.44 20.03
N SER A 37 -3.70 -24.39 20.72
CA SER A 37 -2.64 -23.40 20.45
C SER A 37 -2.04 -23.59 19.05
N TYR A 38 -1.75 -24.84 18.66
CA TYR A 38 -1.25 -25.13 17.31
C TYR A 38 -2.27 -24.77 16.23
N LYS A 39 -3.56 -25.06 16.46
CA LYS A 39 -4.62 -24.67 15.51
C LYS A 39 -4.74 -23.15 15.38
N ALA A 40 -4.73 -22.44 16.51
CA ALA A 40 -4.78 -20.99 16.52
C ALA A 40 -3.58 -20.37 15.80
N TRP A 41 -2.38 -20.90 16.03
CA TRP A 41 -1.18 -20.44 15.34
C TRP A 41 -1.24 -20.73 13.83
N ALA A 42 -1.61 -21.94 13.43
CA ALA A 42 -1.74 -22.26 12.00
C ALA A 42 -2.80 -21.40 11.30
N ALA A 43 -3.90 -21.08 11.97
CA ALA A 43 -4.92 -20.17 11.43
C ALA A 43 -4.40 -18.74 11.31
N MET A 44 -3.69 -18.25 12.33
CA MET A 44 -3.07 -16.93 12.33
C MET A 44 -2.01 -16.79 11.24
N GLU A 45 -1.16 -17.80 11.04
CA GLU A 45 -0.13 -17.80 10.00
C GLU A 45 -0.77 -17.71 8.61
N LEU A 46 -1.84 -18.48 8.37
CA LEU A 46 -2.59 -18.45 7.11
C LEU A 46 -3.28 -17.09 6.88
N GLU A 47 -3.87 -16.50 7.93
CA GLU A 47 -4.48 -15.17 7.86
C GLU A 47 -3.41 -14.11 7.54
N GLN A 48 -2.25 -14.20 8.19
CA GLN A 48 -1.14 -13.28 7.96
C GLN A 48 -0.57 -13.40 6.53
N GLU A 49 -0.39 -14.61 6.01
CA GLU A 49 0.03 -14.81 4.61
C GLU A 49 -0.94 -14.16 3.63
N LYS A 50 -2.25 -14.31 3.88
CA LYS A 50 -3.30 -13.69 3.06
C LYS A 50 -3.28 -12.16 3.16
N GLU A 51 -3.12 -11.60 4.37
CA GLU A 51 -3.03 -10.15 4.57
C GLU A 51 -1.81 -9.56 3.85
N VAL A 52 -0.68 -10.26 3.85
CA VAL A 52 0.53 -9.85 3.13
C VAL A 52 0.29 -9.86 1.62
N GLU A 53 -0.27 -10.95 1.07
CA GLU A 53 -0.59 -11.04 -0.36
C GLU A 53 -1.54 -9.91 -0.79
N GLU A 54 -2.60 -9.66 -0.02
CA GLU A 54 -3.55 -8.57 -0.32
C GLU A 54 -2.89 -7.18 -0.24
N ALA A 55 -1.95 -6.97 0.68
CA ALA A 55 -1.21 -5.72 0.82
C ALA A 55 -0.22 -5.52 -0.33
N GLU A 56 0.49 -6.56 -0.76
CA GLU A 56 1.38 -6.54 -1.92
C GLU A 56 0.61 -6.22 -3.20
N GLU A 57 -0.51 -6.90 -3.47
CA GLU A 57 -1.34 -6.58 -4.63
C GLU A 57 -1.88 -5.14 -4.61
N ALA A 58 -2.23 -4.63 -3.42
CA ALA A 58 -2.71 -3.26 -3.28
C ALA A 58 -1.59 -2.24 -3.56
N MET A 59 -0.37 -2.54 -3.14
CA MET A 59 0.81 -1.73 -3.44
C MET A 59 1.11 -1.74 -4.94
N ASP A 60 1.14 -2.92 -5.58
CA ASP A 60 1.39 -3.06 -7.01
C ASP A 60 0.38 -2.25 -7.83
N ARG A 61 -0.93 -2.36 -7.51
CA ARG A 61 -1.97 -1.57 -8.17
C ARG A 61 -1.80 -0.06 -7.97
N ALA A 62 -1.34 0.36 -6.80
CA ALA A 62 -1.10 1.77 -6.52
C ALA A 62 0.11 2.31 -7.29
N GLU A 63 1.17 1.51 -7.43
CA GLU A 63 2.35 1.84 -8.23
C GLU A 63 2.01 1.93 -9.71
N GLU A 64 1.30 0.93 -10.27
CA GLU A 64 0.83 0.96 -11.66
C GLU A 64 -0.02 2.20 -11.95
N TYR A 65 -0.92 2.56 -11.03
CA TYR A 65 -1.73 3.77 -11.17
C TYR A 65 -0.86 5.03 -11.14
N LEU A 66 0.07 5.13 -10.20
CA LEU A 66 0.98 6.27 -10.09
C LEU A 66 1.82 6.45 -11.35
N ASP A 67 2.39 5.36 -11.88
CA ASP A 67 3.18 5.37 -13.10
C ASP A 67 2.33 5.84 -14.30
N SER A 68 1.11 5.34 -14.43
CA SER A 68 0.21 5.77 -15.51
C SER A 68 -0.14 7.26 -15.47
N VAL A 69 -0.41 7.79 -14.26
CA VAL A 69 -0.72 9.21 -14.06
C VAL A 69 0.50 10.08 -14.31
N MET A 70 1.67 9.63 -13.88
CA MET A 70 2.93 10.34 -14.08
C MET A 70 3.33 10.37 -15.55
N GLU A 71 3.20 9.26 -16.28
CA GLU A 71 3.48 9.20 -17.71
C GLU A 71 2.57 10.15 -18.49
N SER A 72 1.26 10.12 -18.22
CA SER A 72 0.29 11.03 -18.83
C SER A 72 0.62 12.50 -18.52
N ALA A 73 0.98 12.82 -17.27
CA ALA A 73 1.33 14.18 -16.89
C ALA A 73 2.62 14.66 -17.58
N MET A 74 3.60 13.78 -17.78
CA MET A 74 4.82 14.08 -18.52
C MET A 74 4.57 14.28 -20.01
N ASP A 75 3.66 13.51 -20.61
CA ASP A 75 3.25 13.69 -22.00
C ASP A 75 2.53 15.04 -22.22
N ASP A 76 1.65 15.42 -21.31
CA ASP A 76 0.99 16.73 -21.34
C ASP A 76 2.03 17.85 -21.21
N PHE A 77 3.01 17.69 -20.31
CA PHE A 77 4.07 18.68 -20.11
C PHE A 77 4.95 18.82 -21.37
N ARG A 78 5.36 17.71 -21.99
CA ARG A 78 6.10 17.72 -23.26
C ARG A 78 5.31 18.46 -24.35
N SER A 79 4.04 18.11 -24.51
CA SER A 79 3.16 18.74 -25.52
C SER A 79 3.02 20.25 -25.28
N PHE A 80 2.93 20.65 -24.02
CA PHE A 80 2.87 22.06 -23.64
C PHE A 80 4.17 22.81 -23.96
N GLU A 81 5.33 22.23 -23.66
CA GLU A 81 6.64 22.83 -23.99
C GLU A 81 6.81 23.01 -25.50
N GLU A 82 6.49 21.97 -26.29
CA GLU A 82 6.58 22.04 -27.76
C GLU A 82 5.67 23.14 -28.35
N GLU A 83 4.45 23.27 -27.84
CA GLU A 83 3.52 24.31 -28.27
C GLU A 83 4.00 25.71 -27.87
N LEU A 84 4.61 25.85 -26.69
CA LEU A 84 5.20 27.11 -26.23
C LEU A 84 6.37 27.54 -27.12
N GLU A 85 7.29 26.63 -27.44
CA GLU A 85 8.42 26.89 -28.34
C GLU A 85 7.95 27.30 -29.74
N ARG A 86 6.90 26.63 -30.26
CA ARG A 86 6.30 26.98 -31.54
C ARG A 86 5.74 28.40 -31.52
N MET A 87 4.95 28.74 -30.51
CA MET A 87 4.39 30.08 -30.36
C MET A 87 5.49 31.14 -30.23
N GLU A 88 6.55 30.89 -29.46
CA GLU A 88 7.69 31.80 -29.33
C GLU A 88 8.36 32.06 -30.69
N LYS A 89 8.59 31.00 -31.47
CA LYS A 89 9.18 31.13 -32.80
C LYS A 89 8.29 31.94 -33.75
N GLU A 90 6.99 31.67 -33.79
CA GLU A 90 6.02 32.44 -34.59
C GLU A 90 6.01 33.93 -34.17
N GLU A 91 6.12 34.20 -32.87
CA GLU A 91 6.20 35.54 -32.29
C GLU A 91 7.46 36.29 -32.77
N LEU A 92 8.62 35.63 -32.72
CA LEU A 92 9.91 36.16 -33.19
C LEU A 92 9.92 36.40 -34.71
N GLU A 93 9.38 35.47 -35.49
CA GLU A 93 9.23 35.62 -36.95
C GLU A 93 8.32 36.81 -37.29
N ARG A 94 7.19 36.96 -36.61
CA ARG A 94 6.31 38.12 -36.77
C ARG A 94 7.01 39.44 -36.42
N LYS A 95 7.73 39.50 -35.30
CA LYS A 95 8.49 40.69 -34.88
C LYS A 95 9.57 41.06 -35.91
N SER A 96 10.32 40.08 -36.40
CA SER A 96 11.38 40.31 -37.38
C SER A 96 10.83 40.77 -38.74
N ALA A 97 9.73 40.17 -39.21
CA ALA A 97 9.02 40.61 -40.41
C ALA A 97 8.52 42.05 -40.30
N TRP A 98 7.94 42.41 -39.14
CA TRP A 98 7.47 43.79 -38.92
C TRP A 98 8.62 44.81 -38.91
N LYS A 99 9.74 44.48 -38.27
CA LYS A 99 10.96 45.31 -38.28
C LYS A 99 11.55 45.49 -39.67
N GLY A 100 11.51 44.46 -40.52
CA GLY A 100 11.91 44.56 -41.92
C GLY A 100 11.01 45.52 -42.71
N LEU A 101 9.69 45.41 -42.55
CA LEU A 101 8.72 46.30 -43.17
C LEU A 101 8.85 47.77 -42.71
N SER A 102 9.12 48.00 -41.42
CA SER A 102 9.28 49.35 -40.86
C SER A 102 10.59 50.00 -41.31
N SER A 103 11.66 49.22 -41.47
CA SER A 103 12.96 49.71 -41.94
C SER A 103 12.97 50.08 -43.43
N GLY A 104 12.07 49.49 -44.24
CA GLY A 104 11.89 49.83 -45.66
C GLY A 104 11.07 51.10 -45.92
N LYS A 105 10.45 51.71 -44.89
CA LYS A 105 9.68 52.96 -44.97
C LYS A 105 10.36 54.08 -44.17
N VAL A 106 11.55 54.50 -44.60
CA VAL A 106 12.11 55.80 -44.19
C VAL A 106 12.89 56.39 -45.36
N HIS A 107 12.15 56.99 -46.30
CA HIS A 107 12.63 58.15 -47.07
C HIS A 107 11.41 59.00 -47.45
N PRO A 108 11.06 60.02 -46.65
CA PRO A 108 10.45 61.23 -47.18
C PRO A 108 11.57 62.15 -47.71
N SER A 109 11.31 62.73 -48.87
CA SER A 109 12.14 63.66 -49.63
C SER A 109 12.62 64.88 -48.84
#